data_AF-A0A959RYV6-F1
#
_entry.id   AF-A0A959RYV6-F1
#
_cell.length_a   1.000
_cell.length_b   1.000
_cell.length_c   1.000
_cell.angle_alpha   90.00
_cell.angle_beta   90.00
_cell.angle_gamma   90.00
#
_symmetry.space_group_name_H-M   'P 1'
#
loop_
_entity.id
_entity.type
_entity.pdbx_description
1 polymer ?
#
loop_
_entity_poly.entity_id
_entity_poly.type
_entity_poly.pdbx_seq_one_letter_code
_entity_poly.pdbx_strand_id
1 'polypeptide(L)'
;ARLLKSDLARNEKIILYSDNDITAAQGWFILKSDNYKGIYVIKGGIKSWQKEILFPSCTCDENPTIEQKHKHDKLAEVAKYFGGELRTEGIIAANNKMEMPSIEAPATIELKKPKGKRKREGC
;
A
#
# COMPACT_ATOMS: atom_id res chain seq x y z
N ALA A 1 -5.18 -9.38 -23.73
CA ALA A 1 -4.83 -8.76 -22.43
C ALA A 1 -5.84 -7.65 -22.09
N ARG A 2 -6.76 -7.87 -21.14
CA ARG A 2 -7.78 -6.87 -20.71
C ARG A 2 -7.14 -5.67 -19.98
N LEU A 3 -5.97 -5.88 -19.39
CA LEU A 3 -5.20 -4.92 -18.61
C LEU A 3 -4.62 -3.76 -19.44
N LEU A 4 -4.53 -3.90 -20.77
CA LEU A 4 -4.14 -2.79 -21.66
C LEU A 4 -5.32 -1.92 -22.09
N LYS A 5 -6.56 -2.39 -21.83
CA LYS A 5 -7.80 -1.68 -22.15
C LYS A 5 -8.38 -0.94 -20.94
N SER A 6 -7.72 -1.01 -19.78
CA SER A 6 -8.12 -0.25 -18.60
C SER A 6 -7.73 1.22 -18.73
N ASP A 7 -8.44 2.08 -18.02
CA ASP A 7 -8.21 3.53 -17.98
C ASP A 7 -7.01 3.88 -17.07
N LEU A 8 -5.84 3.30 -17.38
CA LEU A 8 -4.60 3.54 -16.65
C LEU A 8 -3.73 4.52 -17.44
N ALA A 9 -3.34 5.63 -16.82
CA ALA A 9 -2.44 6.57 -17.48
C ALA A 9 -0.99 6.07 -17.43
N ARG A 10 -0.28 6.16 -18.57
CA ARG A 10 1.09 5.63 -18.72
C ARG A 10 2.14 6.34 -17.86
N ASN A 11 1.82 7.53 -17.39
CA ASN A 11 2.67 8.42 -16.58
C ASN A 11 2.34 8.38 -15.08
N GLU A 12 1.36 7.59 -14.66
CA GLU A 12 1.01 7.45 -13.24
C GLU A 12 1.91 6.42 -12.53
N LYS A 13 1.93 6.51 -11.20
CA LYS A 13 2.49 5.47 -10.35
C LYS A 13 1.44 4.38 -10.17
N ILE A 14 1.68 3.22 -10.74
CA ILE A 14 0.79 2.06 -10.71
C ILE A 14 1.41 1.02 -9.78
N ILE A 15 0.66 0.62 -8.75
CA ILE A 15 1.05 -0.44 -7.83
C ILE A 15 0.20 -1.68 -8.15
N LEU A 16 0.87 -2.76 -8.53
CA LEU A 16 0.25 -4.05 -8.78
C LEU A 16 0.37 -4.93 -7.54
N TYR A 17 -0.72 -5.61 -7.21
CA TYR A 17 -0.74 -6.65 -6.19
C TYR A 17 -1.63 -7.79 -6.64
N SER A 18 -1.38 -8.96 -6.08
CA SER A 18 -2.17 -10.17 -6.27
C SER A 18 -2.01 -11.02 -5.01
N ASP A 19 -2.77 -12.10 -4.91
CA ASP A 19 -2.54 -13.15 -3.92
C ASP A 19 -1.26 -13.95 -4.21
N ASN A 20 -0.80 -13.95 -5.47
CA ASN A 20 0.40 -14.64 -5.93
C ASN A 20 1.32 -13.67 -6.70
N ASP A 21 2.59 -13.63 -6.30
CA ASP A 21 3.64 -12.82 -6.92
C ASP A 21 3.80 -13.09 -8.43
N ILE A 22 3.56 -14.33 -8.88
CA ILE A 22 3.66 -14.70 -10.31
C ILE A 22 2.66 -13.90 -11.15
N THR A 23 1.42 -13.78 -10.69
CA THR A 23 0.36 -13.06 -11.40
C THR A 23 0.64 -11.57 -11.44
N ALA A 24 1.13 -10.99 -10.33
CA ALA A 24 1.53 -9.59 -10.29
C ALA A 24 2.72 -9.31 -11.24
N ALA A 25 3.69 -10.22 -11.31
CA ALA A 25 4.83 -10.13 -12.22
C ALA A 25 4.40 -10.23 -13.70
N GLN A 26 3.43 -11.09 -14.04
CA GLN A 26 2.86 -11.16 -15.39
C GLN A 26 2.21 -9.84 -15.79
N GLY A 27 1.42 -9.23 -14.90
CA GLY A 27 0.81 -7.92 -15.12
C GLY A 27 1.87 -6.83 -15.31
N TRP A 28 2.92 -6.85 -14.49
CA TRP A 28 4.05 -5.94 -14.59
C TRP A 28 4.73 -6.05 -15.95
N PHE A 29 4.98 -7.28 -16.42
CA PHE A 29 5.62 -7.53 -17.72
C PHE A 29 4.79 -6.98 -18.89
N ILE A 30 3.47 -7.21 -18.87
CA ILE A 30 2.56 -6.70 -19.90
C ILE A 30 2.58 -5.17 -19.93
N LEU A 31 2.42 -4.49 -18.79
CA LEU A 31 2.47 -3.03 -18.73
C LEU A 31 3.84 -2.48 -19.13
N LYS A 32 4.93 -3.16 -18.74
CA LYS A 32 6.28 -2.73 -19.07
C LYS A 32 6.53 -2.79 -20.57
N SER A 33 6.03 -3.84 -21.24
CA SER A 33 6.10 -3.99 -22.70
C SER A 33 5.33 -2.90 -23.45
N ASP A 34 4.26 -2.36 -22.85
CA ASP A 34 3.48 -1.24 -23.38
C ASP A 34 3.95 0.12 -22.82
N ASN A 35 5.23 0.25 -22.49
CA ASN A 35 5.89 1.52 -22.15
C ASN A 35 5.29 2.29 -20.94
N TYR A 36 4.65 1.61 -19.99
CA TYR A 36 4.29 2.20 -18.71
C TYR A 36 5.56 2.35 -17.85
N LYS A 37 5.78 3.55 -17.31
CA LYS A 37 7.06 3.90 -16.67
C LYS A 37 7.06 3.65 -15.16
N GLY A 38 5.95 3.93 -14.47
CA GLY A 38 5.84 3.92 -13.01
C GLY A 38 5.19 2.68 -12.42
N ILE A 39 5.59 1.47 -12.86
CA ILE A 39 4.96 0.22 -12.40
C ILE A 39 5.76 -0.41 -11.27
N TYR A 40 5.09 -0.70 -10.15
CA TYR A 40 5.64 -1.35 -8.97
C TYR A 40 4.82 -2.57 -8.59
N VAL A 41 5.41 -3.52 -7.88
CA VAL A 41 4.74 -4.72 -7.36
C VAL A 41 4.87 -4.75 -5.84
N ILE A 42 3.77 -5.02 -5.13
CA ILE A 42 3.83 -5.31 -3.70
C ILE A 42 4.40 -6.71 -3.52
N LYS A 43 5.58 -6.81 -2.91
CA LYS A 43 6.24 -8.07 -2.61
C LYS A 43 5.40 -8.87 -1.61
N GLY A 44 5.13 -10.15 -1.91
CA GLY A 44 4.31 -11.01 -1.06
C GLY A 44 2.82 -10.67 -1.09
N GLY A 45 2.41 -9.79 -2.01
CA GLY A 45 1.02 -9.45 -2.25
C GLY A 45 0.30 -8.78 -1.10
N ILE A 46 -1.03 -8.85 -1.14
CA ILE A 46 -1.89 -8.19 -0.14
C ILE A 46 -1.73 -8.81 1.26
N LYS A 47 -1.44 -10.11 1.34
CA LYS A 47 -1.29 -10.83 2.61
C LYS A 47 -0.04 -10.40 3.37
N SER A 48 1.10 -10.22 2.67
CA SER A 48 2.32 -9.71 3.31
C SER A 48 2.10 -8.28 3.80
N TRP A 49 1.46 -7.43 2.98
CA TRP A 49 1.13 -6.07 3.36
C TRP A 49 0.23 -6.02 4.62
N GLN A 50 -0.80 -6.86 4.70
CA GLN A 50 -1.64 -6.96 5.89
C GLN A 50 -0.83 -7.37 7.12
N LYS A 51 0.08 -8.34 7.00
CA LYS A 51 0.91 -8.80 8.11
C LYS A 51 1.93 -7.74 8.56
N GLU A 52 2.47 -6.96 7.63
CA GLU A 52 3.55 -6.01 7.94
C GLU A 52 3.02 -4.63 8.37
N ILE A 53 1.88 -4.19 7.82
CA ILE A 53 1.36 -2.84 8.00
C ILE A 53 0.12 -2.80 8.88
N LEU A 54 -0.88 -3.64 8.61
CA LEU A 54 -2.12 -3.67 9.42
C LEU A 54 -1.89 -4.40 10.74
N PHE A 55 -1.17 -5.51 10.71
CA PHE A 55 -0.96 -6.35 11.89
C PHE A 55 0.51 -6.72 12.13
N PRO A 56 1.41 -5.72 12.25
CA PRO A 56 2.82 -6.00 12.49
C PRO A 56 3.02 -6.82 13.75
N SER A 57 3.94 -7.78 13.72
CA SER A 57 4.38 -8.53 14.90
C SER A 57 5.67 -7.92 15.44
N CYS A 58 5.69 -7.56 16.72
CA CYS A 58 6.90 -7.08 17.39
C CYS A 58 7.19 -7.95 18.61
N THR A 59 8.40 -8.52 18.65
CA THR A 59 8.96 -9.17 19.83
C THR A 59 9.72 -8.12 20.63
N CYS A 60 9.14 -7.66 21.74
CA CYS A 60 9.87 -6.87 22.71
C CYS A 60 10.51 -7.82 23.72
N ASP A 61 11.84 -7.77 23.83
CA ASP A 61 12.56 -8.47 24.90
C ASP A 61 12.12 -7.93 26.27
N GLU A 62 12.28 -8.73 27.33
CA GLU A 62 11.88 -8.38 28.71
C GLU A 62 12.53 -7.07 29.22
N ASN A 63 13.70 -6.71 28.67
CA ASN A 63 14.36 -5.41 28.89
C ASN A 63 14.63 -4.71 27.54
N PRO A 64 13.65 -3.97 26.99
CA PRO A 64 13.78 -3.42 25.66
C PRO A 64 14.71 -2.20 25.63
N THR A 65 15.63 -2.20 24.68
CA THR A 65 16.52 -1.07 24.37
C THR A 65 15.68 0.13 23.89
N ILE A 66 16.17 1.36 24.09
CA ILE A 66 15.49 2.60 23.65
C ILE A 66 15.10 2.52 22.16
N GLU A 67 15.97 1.97 21.31
CA GLU A 67 15.68 1.77 19.88
C GLU A 67 14.52 0.80 19.62
N GLN A 68 14.40 -0.27 20.40
CA GLN A 68 13.30 -1.24 20.27
C GLN A 68 11.97 -0.60 20.65
N LYS A 69 11.95 0.24 21.69
CA LYS A 69 10.76 1.02 22.08
C LYS A 69 10.33 1.97 20.96
N HIS A 70 11.27 2.73 20.38
CA HIS A 70 10.96 3.61 19.26
C HIS A 70 10.44 2.86 18.02
N LYS A 71 10.99 1.68 17.71
CA LYS A 71 10.49 0.84 16.61
C LYS A 71 9.08 0.34 16.89
N HIS A 72 8.82 -0.09 18.12
CA HIS A 72 7.50 -0.54 18.55
C HIS A 72 6.45 0.57 18.44
N ASP A 73 6.75 1.76 18.99
CA ASP A 73 5.84 2.92 18.94
C ASP A 73 5.52 3.33 17.50
N LYS A 74 6.55 3.34 16.64
CA LYS A 74 6.37 3.62 15.22
C LYS A 74 5.48 2.59 14.52
N LEU A 75 5.68 1.30 14.79
CA LEU A 75 4.86 0.24 14.19
C LEU A 75 3.41 0.31 14.68
N ALA A 76 3.19 0.61 15.96
CA ALA A 76 1.86 0.80 16.53
C ALA A 76 1.12 1.98 15.88
N GLU A 77 1.80 3.11 15.69
CA GLU A 77 1.21 4.29 15.04
C GLU A 77 0.87 4.02 13.57
N VAL A 78 1.75 3.33 12.84
CA VAL A 78 1.49 2.93 11.45
C VAL A 78 0.28 2.00 11.38
N ALA A 79 0.22 0.96 12.21
CA ALA A 79 -0.91 0.04 12.23
C ALA A 79 -2.22 0.78 12.51
N LYS A 80 -2.23 1.65 13.52
CA LYS A 80 -3.39 2.47 13.87
C LYS A 80 -3.82 3.41 12.74
N TYR A 81 -2.86 4.03 12.04
CA TYR A 81 -3.15 4.92 10.90
C TYR A 81 -3.92 4.19 9.78
N PHE A 82 -3.60 2.92 9.55
CA PHE A 82 -4.29 2.07 8.55
C PHE A 82 -5.50 1.31 9.10
N GLY A 83 -5.86 1.52 10.37
CA GLY A 83 -7.01 0.88 11.03
C GLY A 83 -6.75 -0.53 11.56
N GLY A 84 -5.49 -0.93 11.68
CA GLY A 84 -5.07 -2.20 12.26
C GLY A 84 -4.49 -2.06 13.66
N GLU A 85 -3.93 -3.15 14.18
CA GLU A 85 -3.41 -3.25 15.54
C GLU A 85 -2.10 -4.02 15.58
N LEU A 86 -1.16 -3.56 16.42
CA LEU A 86 0.11 -4.24 16.63
C LEU A 86 -0.09 -5.55 17.40
N ARG A 87 0.50 -6.64 16.89
CA ARG A 87 0.50 -7.94 17.56
C ARG A 87 1.74 -8.06 18.44
N THR A 88 1.54 -8.18 19.74
CA THR A 88 2.56 -8.66 20.68
C THR A 88 2.45 -10.17 20.80
N GLU A 89 3.54 -10.91 20.56
CA GLU A 89 3.56 -12.38 20.50
C GLU A 89 3.24 -13.10 21.84
N GLY A 90 2.83 -12.36 22.88
CA GLY A 90 2.36 -12.89 24.17
C GLY A 90 0.85 -13.14 24.30
N ILE A 91 0.04 -12.83 23.27
CA ILE A 91 -1.42 -13.12 23.30
C ILE A 91 -1.80 -13.89 22.04
N ILE A 92 -1.54 -15.19 22.06
CA ILE A 92 -2.29 -16.15 21.25
C ILE A 92 -3.50 -16.54 22.09
N ALA A 93 -4.61 -15.82 21.92
CA ALA A 93 -5.91 -16.27 22.39
C ALA A 93 -6.93 -16.11 21.26
N ALA A 94 -7.24 -17.27 20.65
CA ALA A 94 -8.52 -17.66 20.09
C ALA A 94 -9.28 -16.67 19.19
N ASN A 95 -9.49 -17.09 17.94
CA ASN A 95 -10.68 -16.75 17.15
C ASN A 95 -10.96 -15.27 16.83
N ASN A 96 -9.94 -14.44 16.59
CA ASN A 96 -10.21 -13.23 15.81
C ASN A 96 -10.10 -13.58 14.33
N LYS A 97 -11.27 -13.76 13.69
CA LYS A 97 -11.41 -13.49 12.26
C LYS A 97 -10.64 -12.19 12.01
N MET A 98 -9.77 -12.19 11.00
CA MET A 98 -9.25 -10.94 10.42
C MET A 98 -10.47 -10.20 9.86
N GLU A 99 -11.22 -9.54 10.73
CA GLU A 99 -12.23 -8.59 10.32
C GLU A 99 -11.44 -7.40 9.81
N MET A 100 -11.43 -7.27 8.49
CA MET A 100 -10.86 -6.10 7.85
C MET A 100 -11.59 -4.89 8.44
N PRO A 101 -10.87 -3.86 8.90
CA PRO A 101 -11.51 -2.62 9.32
C PRO A 101 -12.39 -2.12 8.18
N SER A 102 -13.65 -1.82 8.49
CA SER A 102 -14.57 -1.19 7.55
C SER A 102 -14.09 0.23 7.31
N ILE A 103 -13.27 0.42 6.28
CA ILE A 103 -12.75 1.73 5.88
C ILE A 103 -13.84 2.45 5.09
N GLU A 104 -14.38 3.53 5.64
CA GLU A 104 -15.08 4.52 4.82
C GLU A 104 -14.07 5.11 3.82
N ALA A 105 -14.40 5.08 2.53
CA ALA A 105 -13.47 5.50 1.49
C ALA A 105 -12.99 6.94 1.76
N PRO A 106 -11.67 7.21 1.71
CA PRO A 106 -11.16 8.55 1.91
C PRO A 106 -11.80 9.50 0.90
N ALA A 107 -12.25 10.67 1.39
CA ALA A 107 -12.87 11.69 0.56
C ALA A 107 -11.98 11.96 -0.67
N THR A 108 -12.56 11.83 -1.86
CA THR A 108 -11.85 12.06 -3.13
C THR A 108 -11.38 13.50 -3.16
N ILE A 109 -10.08 13.73 -2.95
CA ILE A 109 -9.49 15.05 -3.14
C ILE A 109 -9.42 15.30 -4.64
N GLU A 110 -10.33 16.12 -5.16
CA GLU A 110 -10.27 16.59 -6.54
C GLU A 110 -8.98 17.38 -6.75
N LEU A 111 -8.01 16.77 -7.45
CA LEU A 111 -6.83 17.46 -7.92
C LEU A 111 -7.26 18.56 -8.90
N LYS A 112 -7.21 19.82 -8.45
CA LYS A 112 -7.47 20.98 -9.30
C LYS A 112 -6.47 20.96 -10.46
N LYS A 113 -6.96 20.62 -11.66
CA LYS A 113 -6.19 20.73 -12.91
C LYS A 113 -5.62 22.15 -13.01
N PRO A 114 -4.31 22.32 -13.29
CA PRO A 114 -3.75 23.65 -13.51
C PRO A 114 -4.44 24.29 -14.71
N LYS A 115 -5.09 25.44 -14.51
CA LYS A 115 -5.68 26.25 -15.58
C LYS A 115 -4.57 26.63 -16.57
N GLY A 116 -4.66 26.13 -17.80
CA GLY A 116 -3.74 26.46 -18.88
C GLY A 116 -3.58 27.98 -19.03
N LYS A 117 -2.33 28.45 -19.10
CA LYS A 117 -2.04 29.87 -19.38
C LYS A 117 -2.40 30.18 -20.84
N ARG A 118 -3.05 31.33 -21.03
CA ARG A 118 -3.62 31.82 -22.30
C ARG A 118 -2.52 32.04 -23.36
N LYS A 119 -2.87 31.80 -24.63
CA LYS A 119 -2.03 32.13 -25.79
C LYS A 119 -1.70 33.62 -25.77
N ARG A 120 -0.42 33.96 -25.97
CA ARG A 120 0.04 35.33 -26.24
C ARG A 120 -0.17 35.57 -27.73
N GLU A 121 -1.18 36.37 -28.08
CA GLU A 121 -1.29 36.95 -29.41
C GLU A 121 -0.26 38.08 -29.52
N GLY A 122 0.48 38.08 -30.62
CA GLY A 122 1.58 39.00 -30.84
C GLY A 122 1.13 40.39 -31.24
N CYS A 123 2.02 41.35 -30.98
CA CYS A 123 2.46 42.35 -31.94
C CYS A 123 3.90 42.72 -31.57
#